data_AF-A0A353E7Y0-F1
#
_entry.id   AF-A0A353E7Y0-F1
#
_cell.length_a   1.000
_cell.length_b   1.000
_cell.length_c   1.000
_cell.angle_alpha   90.00
_cell.angle_beta   90.00
_cell.angle_gamma   90.00
#
_symmetry.space_group_name_H-M   'P 1'
#
loop_
_entity.id
_entity.type
_entity.pdbx_description
1 polymer ?
#
loop_
_entity_poly.entity_id
_entity_poly.type
_entity_poly.pdbx_seq_one_letter_code
_entity_poly.pdbx_strand_id
1 'polypeptide(L)'
;ASPIMARSPKEVEEIALGCDALALNLGTLEEDSLKAMILAGKTACLHHKPIVFDPVGVGATAFRRKAADLIINQCHPTVIKGNAAEIKALYTHQIGNAFIDSSVETLEVESIAKQLANNLNCVIVVSGPKDIITDGTQTAYVTEGHPLMARVTAMGCTATGIIGAFLAINPNSYDSALHAMQAMGLAGKRAGAISRGNGSMMINFLDELSNLQNG
;
A
#
# COMPACT_ATOMS: atom_id res chain seq x y z
N ALA A 1 -12.73 -8.75 -7.76
CA ALA A 1 -11.33 -9.21 -7.82
C ALA A 1 -11.29 -10.72 -7.53
N SER A 2 -10.29 -11.43 -8.04
CA SER A 2 -10.06 -12.85 -7.74
C SER A 2 -8.67 -13.01 -7.13
N PRO A 3 -8.52 -13.14 -5.80
CA PRO A 3 -7.22 -13.16 -5.14
C PRO A 3 -6.49 -14.50 -5.34
N ILE A 4 -5.18 -14.44 -5.52
CA ILE A 4 -4.28 -15.61 -5.50
C ILE A 4 -3.02 -15.26 -4.69
N MET A 5 -2.59 -16.17 -3.81
CA MET A 5 -1.46 -15.97 -2.91
C MET A 5 -0.37 -17.01 -3.18
N ALA A 6 0.65 -16.61 -3.93
CA ALA A 6 1.84 -17.41 -4.19
C ALA A 6 3.04 -16.90 -3.39
N ARG A 7 3.81 -17.83 -2.82
CA ARG A 7 5.01 -17.50 -2.01
C ARG A 7 6.26 -18.26 -2.46
N SER A 8 6.09 -19.30 -3.27
CA SER A 8 7.20 -20.12 -3.72
C SER A 8 7.94 -19.42 -4.87
N PRO A 9 9.28 -19.24 -4.79
CA PRO A 9 10.07 -18.78 -5.93
C PRO A 9 9.88 -19.61 -7.21
N LYS A 10 9.36 -20.84 -7.10
CA LYS A 10 9.12 -21.75 -8.23
C LYS A 10 7.87 -21.43 -9.06
N GLU A 11 6.94 -20.64 -8.53
CA GLU A 11 5.64 -20.41 -9.20
C GLU A 11 5.32 -18.92 -9.39
N VAL A 12 5.95 -18.04 -8.61
CA VAL A 12 5.54 -16.64 -8.49
C VAL A 12 5.68 -15.83 -9.79
N GLU A 13 6.58 -16.21 -10.68
CA GLU A 13 6.69 -15.60 -12.01
C GLU A 13 5.49 -15.95 -12.89
N GLU A 14 5.08 -17.22 -12.92
CA GLU A 14 3.89 -17.68 -13.66
C GLU A 14 2.61 -17.01 -13.13
N ILE A 15 2.48 -16.93 -11.80
CA ILE A 15 1.35 -16.26 -11.16
C ILE A 15 1.36 -14.75 -11.45
N ALA A 16 2.51 -14.08 -11.32
CA ALA A 16 2.61 -12.65 -11.59
C ALA A 16 2.29 -12.30 -13.05
N LEU A 17 2.69 -13.16 -14.00
CA LEU A 17 2.37 -13.00 -15.41
C LEU A 17 0.85 -13.13 -15.68
N GLY A 18 0.18 -14.06 -14.99
CA GLY A 18 -1.25 -14.30 -15.12
C GLY A 18 -2.15 -13.29 -14.41
N CYS A 19 -1.63 -12.48 -13.49
CA CYS A 19 -2.39 -11.50 -12.72
C CYS A 19 -2.50 -10.15 -13.43
N ASP A 20 -3.56 -9.39 -13.12
CA ASP A 20 -3.75 -8.02 -13.63
C ASP A 20 -3.07 -6.95 -12.77
N ALA A 21 -2.76 -7.26 -11.51
CA ALA A 21 -1.99 -6.42 -10.59
C ALA A 21 -1.27 -7.30 -9.57
N LEU A 22 -0.14 -6.83 -9.04
CA LEU A 22 0.64 -7.52 -8.02
C LEU A 22 0.66 -6.72 -6.72
N ALA A 23 0.37 -7.38 -5.60
CA ALA A 23 0.53 -6.80 -4.27
C ALA A 23 1.74 -7.44 -3.56
N LEU A 24 2.68 -6.62 -3.10
CA LEU A 24 3.85 -7.02 -2.32
C LEU A 24 3.73 -6.45 -0.91
N ASN A 25 3.85 -7.27 0.13
CA ASN A 25 3.69 -6.84 1.53
C ASN A 25 4.77 -7.45 2.42
N LEU A 26 5.48 -6.62 3.19
CA LEU A 26 6.59 -7.08 4.03
C LEU A 26 6.16 -7.69 5.38
N GLY A 27 4.87 -7.75 5.72
CA GLY A 27 4.37 -8.04 7.07
C GLY A 27 5.03 -9.24 7.76
N THR A 28 5.18 -10.35 7.05
CA THR A 28 5.85 -11.58 7.52
C THR A 28 7.07 -11.93 6.65
N LEU A 29 8.00 -10.98 6.52
CA LEU A 29 9.17 -11.11 5.65
C LEU A 29 10.18 -12.18 6.14
N GLU A 30 10.53 -13.07 5.24
CA GLU A 30 11.60 -14.08 5.31
C GLU A 30 12.50 -13.98 4.07
N GLU A 31 13.71 -14.56 4.12
CA GLU A 31 14.65 -14.52 2.98
C GLU A 31 14.06 -15.10 1.69
N ASP A 32 13.42 -16.26 1.76
CA ASP A 32 12.84 -16.90 0.57
C ASP A 32 11.61 -16.15 0.05
N SER A 33 10.82 -15.55 0.96
CA SER A 33 9.72 -14.68 0.55
C SER A 33 10.23 -13.41 -0.14
N LEU A 34 11.37 -12.85 0.27
CA LEU A 34 11.98 -11.70 -0.40
C LEU A 34 12.44 -12.06 -1.82
N LYS A 35 13.09 -13.22 -1.98
CA LYS A 35 13.47 -13.73 -3.32
C LYS A 35 12.24 -13.87 -4.21
N ALA A 36 11.17 -14.47 -3.70
CA ALA A 36 9.91 -14.61 -4.40
C ALA A 36 9.29 -13.25 -4.79
N MET A 37 9.26 -12.28 -3.87
CA MET A 37 8.74 -10.93 -4.14
C MET A 37 9.52 -10.23 -5.25
N ILE A 38 10.85 -10.37 -5.28
CA ILE A 38 11.69 -9.76 -6.33
C ILE A 38 11.44 -10.43 -7.68
N LEU A 39 11.31 -11.76 -7.74
CA LEU A 39 11.01 -12.48 -8.99
C LEU A 39 9.64 -12.07 -9.54
N ALA A 40 8.60 -12.09 -8.69
CA ALA A 40 7.27 -11.65 -9.04
C ALA A 40 7.25 -10.19 -9.51
N GLY A 41 7.91 -9.30 -8.76
CA GLY A 41 7.96 -7.87 -9.04
C GLY A 41 8.70 -7.53 -10.33
N LYS A 42 9.81 -8.21 -10.63
CA LYS A 42 10.50 -8.07 -11.93
C LYS A 42 9.63 -8.54 -13.09
N THR A 43 8.95 -9.68 -12.92
CA THR A 43 8.02 -10.20 -13.93
C THR A 43 6.89 -9.20 -14.18
N ALA A 44 6.24 -8.73 -13.12
CA ALA A 44 5.18 -7.73 -13.22
C ALA A 44 5.67 -6.45 -13.90
N CYS A 45 6.84 -5.92 -13.51
CA CYS A 45 7.45 -4.74 -14.12
C CYS A 45 7.74 -4.93 -15.61
N LEU A 46 8.33 -6.06 -16.00
CA LEU A 46 8.64 -6.41 -17.39
C LEU A 46 7.39 -6.48 -18.28
N HIS A 47 6.28 -6.95 -17.70
CA HIS A 47 5.01 -7.12 -18.39
C HIS A 47 4.01 -5.97 -18.14
N HIS A 48 4.49 -4.83 -17.63
CA HIS A 48 3.70 -3.63 -17.37
C HIS A 48 2.48 -3.86 -16.47
N LYS A 49 2.57 -4.82 -15.54
CA LYS A 49 1.55 -5.07 -14.53
C LYS A 49 1.75 -4.11 -13.36
N PRO A 50 0.72 -3.38 -12.92
CA PRO A 50 0.83 -2.46 -11.81
C PRO A 50 1.16 -3.19 -10.50
N ILE A 51 2.02 -2.57 -9.68
CA ILE A 51 2.48 -3.14 -8.42
C ILE A 51 2.10 -2.21 -7.27
N VAL A 52 1.44 -2.77 -6.24
CA VAL A 52 1.23 -2.10 -4.96
C VAL A 52 2.22 -2.67 -3.96
N PHE A 53 3.01 -1.80 -3.34
CA PHE A 53 3.97 -2.19 -2.32
C PHE A 53 3.58 -1.64 -0.94
N ASP A 54 3.51 -2.54 0.03
CA ASP A 54 3.23 -2.25 1.43
C ASP A 54 4.47 -2.56 2.29
N PRO A 55 5.26 -1.54 2.64
CA PRO A 55 6.54 -1.68 3.34
C PRO A 55 6.33 -1.86 4.86
N VAL A 56 5.40 -2.74 5.25
CA VAL A 56 5.02 -2.97 6.66
C VAL A 56 6.25 -3.07 7.55
N GLY A 57 6.33 -2.21 8.56
CA GLY A 57 7.41 -2.20 9.53
C GLY A 57 8.79 -1.87 8.96
N VAL A 58 8.91 -1.20 7.81
CA VAL A 58 10.20 -0.82 7.21
C VAL A 58 11.11 -0.05 8.18
N GLY A 59 10.57 0.76 9.07
CA GLY A 59 11.35 1.45 10.10
C GLY A 59 11.92 0.53 11.20
N ALA A 60 11.37 -0.67 11.38
CA ALA A 60 11.65 -1.50 12.55
C ALA A 60 13.04 -2.19 12.51
N THR A 61 13.50 -2.64 11.34
CA THR A 61 14.76 -3.40 11.23
C THR A 61 15.54 -3.07 9.97
N ALA A 62 16.86 -3.22 10.02
CA ALA A 62 17.73 -3.05 8.85
C ALA A 62 17.40 -4.05 7.72
N PHE A 63 16.93 -5.26 8.07
CA PHE A 63 16.51 -6.25 7.09
C PHE A 63 15.32 -5.76 6.26
N ARG A 64 14.28 -5.23 6.91
CA ARG A 64 13.10 -4.69 6.21
C ARG A 64 13.43 -3.46 5.36
N ARG A 65 14.33 -2.58 5.84
CA ARG A 65 14.85 -1.45 5.06
C ARG A 65 15.54 -1.89 3.76
N LYS A 66 16.52 -2.79 3.87
CA LYS A 66 17.21 -3.37 2.70
C LYS A 66 16.24 -4.07 1.74
N ALA A 67 15.25 -4.79 2.27
CA ALA A 67 14.24 -5.45 1.46
C ALA A 67 13.38 -4.44 0.67
N ALA A 68 12.95 -3.35 1.32
CA ALA A 68 12.21 -2.28 0.67
C ALA A 68 13.04 -1.65 -0.46
N ASP A 69 14.32 -1.36 -0.23
CA ASP A 69 15.21 -0.83 -1.27
C ASP A 69 15.35 -1.77 -2.46
N LEU A 70 15.52 -3.07 -2.22
CA LEU A 70 15.61 -4.06 -3.29
C LEU A 70 14.33 -4.10 -4.12
N ILE A 71 13.16 -4.08 -3.47
CA ILE A 71 11.86 -4.10 -4.15
C ILE A 71 11.66 -2.82 -4.96
N ILE A 72 11.90 -1.65 -4.36
CA ILE A 72 11.72 -0.35 -5.02
C ILE A 72 12.61 -0.25 -6.26
N ASN A 73 13.91 -0.52 -6.11
CA ASN A 73 14.88 -0.37 -7.19
C ASN A 73 14.75 -1.41 -8.30
N GLN A 74 14.25 -2.62 -8.00
CA GLN A 74 14.18 -3.70 -8.99
C GLN A 74 12.79 -3.91 -9.57
N CYS A 75 11.74 -3.47 -8.88
CA CYS A 75 10.35 -3.75 -9.26
C CYS A 75 9.56 -2.48 -9.61
N HIS A 76 10.03 -1.28 -9.25
CA HIS A 76 9.39 0.01 -9.56
C HIS A 76 7.88 0.04 -9.22
N PRO A 77 7.50 -0.03 -7.92
CA PRO A 77 6.10 -0.03 -7.52
C PRO A 77 5.30 1.13 -8.11
N THR A 78 4.09 0.84 -8.59
CA THR A 78 3.16 1.84 -9.10
C THR A 78 2.54 2.66 -7.96
N VAL A 79 2.24 1.99 -6.84
CA VAL A 79 1.73 2.61 -5.62
C VAL A 79 2.52 2.07 -4.42
N ILE A 80 2.93 2.95 -3.52
CA ILE A 80 3.47 2.56 -2.21
C ILE A 80 2.48 3.03 -1.14
N LYS A 81 1.99 2.09 -0.33
CA LYS A 81 1.00 2.37 0.73
C LYS A 81 1.58 2.00 2.09
N GLY A 82 1.58 2.95 3.02
CA GLY A 82 2.06 2.74 4.39
C GLY A 82 1.38 3.69 5.38
N ASN A 83 1.62 3.51 6.67
CA ASN A 83 1.26 4.54 7.65
C ASN A 83 2.29 5.67 7.68
N ALA A 84 2.00 6.75 8.41
CA ALA A 84 2.89 7.90 8.51
C ALA A 84 4.32 7.55 8.97
N ALA A 85 4.47 6.63 9.93
CA ALA A 85 5.79 6.23 10.43
C ALA A 85 6.58 5.43 9.39
N GLU A 86 5.92 4.54 8.65
CA GLU A 86 6.53 3.74 7.57
C GLU A 86 6.96 4.61 6.40
N ILE A 87 6.10 5.55 5.95
CA ILE A 87 6.43 6.46 4.85
C ILE A 87 7.56 7.42 5.24
N LYS A 88 7.58 7.92 6.49
CA LYS A 88 8.71 8.69 7.02
C LYS A 88 10.01 7.89 7.03
N ALA A 89 9.97 6.66 7.54
CA ALA A 89 11.15 5.79 7.57
C ALA A 89 11.66 5.45 6.17
N LEU A 90 10.74 5.19 5.22
CA LEU A 90 11.08 4.93 3.83
C LEU A 90 11.71 6.17 3.17
N TYR A 91 11.13 7.36 3.38
CA TYR A 91 11.68 8.63 2.90
C TYR A 91 13.10 8.87 3.42
N THR A 92 13.33 8.73 4.72
CA THR A 92 14.67 8.92 5.30
C THR A 92 15.67 7.94 4.68
N HIS A 93 15.25 6.72 4.38
CA HIS A 93 16.14 5.73 3.79
C HIS A 93 16.45 6.00 2.32
N GLN A 94 15.44 6.44 1.55
CA GLN A 94 15.52 6.65 0.10
C GLN A 94 16.15 8.00 -0.26
N ILE A 95 15.85 9.04 0.52
CA ILE A 95 16.20 10.44 0.21
C ILE A 95 17.07 11.06 1.32
N GLY A 96 16.84 10.67 2.59
CA GLY A 96 17.47 11.30 3.76
C GLY A 96 19.00 11.23 3.81
N ASN A 97 19.67 10.32 3.09
CA ASN A 97 21.13 10.32 2.99
C ASN A 97 21.68 11.41 2.05
N ALA A 98 20.87 11.96 1.14
CA ALA A 98 21.25 13.08 0.28
C ALA A 98 21.06 14.44 0.98
N PHE A 99 20.18 14.50 1.98
CA PHE A 99 19.87 15.68 2.79
C PHE A 99 20.18 15.36 4.26
N ILE A 100 21.47 15.42 4.62
CA ILE A 100 21.91 15.43 6.02
C ILE A 100 21.47 16.77 6.62
N ASP A 101 20.20 16.89 6.92
CA ASP A 101 19.68 18.06 7.60
C ASP A 101 18.62 17.65 8.63
N SER A 102 18.77 18.23 9.81
CA SER A 102 17.87 18.19 10.96
C SER A 102 16.40 18.59 10.66
N SER A 103 16.10 18.96 9.41
CA SER A 103 14.80 19.38 8.92
C SER A 103 13.83 18.24 8.59
N VAL A 104 14.28 16.99 8.45
CA VAL A 104 13.35 15.87 8.14
C VAL A 104 12.36 15.59 9.27
N GLU A 105 12.75 15.79 10.54
CA GLU A 105 11.84 15.62 11.69
C GLU A 105 10.71 16.66 11.71
N THR A 106 10.95 17.85 11.15
CA THR A 106 9.98 18.95 11.13
C THR A 106 9.09 18.95 9.90
N LEU A 107 9.37 18.10 8.89
CA LEU A 107 8.54 17.98 7.71
C LEU A 107 7.21 17.29 8.03
N GLU A 108 6.12 17.94 7.62
CA GLU A 108 4.79 17.36 7.60
C GLU A 108 4.75 16.13 6.70
N VAL A 109 3.97 15.12 7.11
CA VAL A 109 3.91 13.83 6.42
C VAL A 109 3.46 13.95 4.96
N GLU A 110 2.64 14.95 4.65
CA GLU A 110 2.23 15.26 3.28
C GLU A 110 3.41 15.72 2.40
N SER A 111 4.27 16.59 2.92
CA SER A 111 5.46 17.05 2.19
C SER A 111 6.40 15.89 1.91
N ILE A 112 6.59 15.02 2.91
CA ILE A 112 7.36 13.78 2.78
C ILE A 112 6.78 12.88 1.69
N ALA A 113 5.47 12.66 1.71
CA ALA A 113 4.79 11.83 0.71
C ALA A 113 4.94 12.40 -0.70
N LYS A 114 4.79 13.73 -0.89
CA LYS A 114 4.95 14.38 -2.20
C LYS A 114 6.38 14.27 -2.73
N GLN A 115 7.38 14.51 -1.88
CA GLN A 115 8.78 14.39 -2.28
C GLN A 115 9.14 12.93 -2.62
N LEU A 116 8.66 11.98 -1.82
CA LEU A 116 8.87 10.56 -2.08
C LEU A 116 8.21 10.11 -3.39
N ALA A 117 6.98 10.56 -3.66
CA ALA A 117 6.25 10.30 -4.89
C ALA A 117 7.03 10.79 -6.13
N ASN A 118 7.50 12.03 -6.10
CA ASN A 118 8.31 12.61 -7.18
C ASN A 118 9.64 11.87 -7.36
N ASN A 119 10.33 11.52 -6.27
CA ASN A 119 11.62 10.83 -6.33
C ASN A 119 11.51 9.41 -6.88
N LEU A 120 10.45 8.69 -6.51
CA LEU A 120 10.24 7.29 -6.92
C LEU A 120 9.35 7.14 -8.16
N ASN A 121 8.82 8.25 -8.68
CA ASN A 121 7.87 8.29 -9.79
C ASN A 121 6.69 7.32 -9.59
N CYS A 122 6.08 7.36 -8.41
CA CYS A 122 4.97 6.49 -8.01
C CYS A 122 3.96 7.23 -7.14
N VAL A 123 2.77 6.64 -6.95
CA VAL A 123 1.77 7.20 -6.03
C VAL A 123 2.07 6.76 -4.61
N ILE A 124 2.03 7.71 -3.67
CA ILE A 124 2.17 7.44 -2.24
C ILE A 124 0.80 7.55 -1.56
N VAL A 125 0.44 6.51 -0.82
CA VAL A 125 -0.73 6.45 0.04
C VAL A 125 -0.28 6.41 1.49
N VAL A 126 -0.55 7.48 2.23
CA VAL A 126 -0.33 7.55 3.68
C VAL A 126 -1.65 7.27 4.38
N SER A 127 -1.76 6.14 5.05
CA SER A 127 -2.97 5.80 5.80
C SER A 127 -2.97 6.34 7.23
N GLY A 128 -4.16 6.74 7.71
CA GLY A 128 -4.37 7.31 9.04
C GLY A 128 -5.85 7.71 9.28
N PRO A 129 -6.13 8.55 10.29
CA PRO A 129 -7.48 9.11 10.48
C PRO A 129 -7.95 10.00 9.32
N LYS A 130 -6.99 10.61 8.61
CA LYS A 130 -7.14 11.24 7.31
C LYS A 130 -6.10 10.60 6.41
N ASP A 131 -6.52 9.82 5.44
CA ASP A 131 -5.62 9.26 4.46
C ASP A 131 -5.16 10.36 3.49
N ILE A 132 -3.92 10.26 3.01
CA ILE A 132 -3.33 11.18 2.04
C ILE A 132 -2.91 10.37 0.83
N ILE A 133 -3.32 10.79 -0.36
CA ILE A 133 -2.97 10.16 -1.63
C ILE A 133 -2.31 11.22 -2.51
N THR A 134 -1.10 10.97 -2.99
CA THR A 134 -0.37 11.91 -3.86
C THR A 134 0.51 11.22 -4.87
N ASP A 135 0.60 11.78 -6.08
CA ASP A 135 1.57 11.42 -7.11
C ASP A 135 2.79 12.36 -7.13
N GLY A 136 2.87 13.29 -6.16
CA GLY A 136 3.91 14.31 -6.08
C GLY A 136 3.48 15.67 -6.64
N THR A 137 2.48 15.71 -7.52
CA THR A 137 1.96 16.94 -8.13
C THR A 137 0.60 17.33 -7.56
N GLN A 138 -0.30 16.35 -7.45
CA GLN A 138 -1.64 16.51 -6.87
C GLN A 138 -1.78 15.68 -5.58
N THR A 139 -2.67 16.13 -4.70
CA THR A 139 -2.92 15.50 -3.40
C THR A 139 -4.42 15.47 -3.13
N ALA A 140 -4.92 14.30 -2.73
CA ALA A 140 -6.29 14.11 -2.24
C ALA A 140 -6.27 13.57 -0.82
N TYR A 141 -7.41 13.70 -0.16
CA TYR A 141 -7.63 13.23 1.20
C TYR A 141 -8.89 12.38 1.27
N VAL A 142 -8.83 11.28 2.01
CA VAL A 142 -9.99 10.48 2.38
C VAL A 142 -10.17 10.59 3.89
N THR A 143 -11.38 10.94 4.33
CA THR A 143 -11.70 11.16 5.75
C THR A 143 -12.75 10.19 6.27
N GLU A 144 -13.31 9.41 5.35
CA GLU A 144 -14.21 8.30 5.63
C GLU A 144 -13.46 7.17 6.33
N GLY A 145 -14.17 6.49 7.21
CA GLY A 145 -13.65 5.36 7.97
C GLY A 145 -14.31 5.30 9.35
N HIS A 146 -13.74 4.47 10.21
CA HIS A 146 -14.16 4.38 11.61
C HIS A 146 -13.00 4.00 12.53
N PRO A 147 -12.86 4.56 13.74
CA PRO A 147 -11.76 4.23 14.65
C PRO A 147 -11.61 2.74 14.97
N LEU A 148 -12.71 1.95 14.90
CA LEU A 148 -12.66 0.49 15.09
C LEU A 148 -11.81 -0.22 14.02
N MET A 149 -11.64 0.35 12.82
CA MET A 149 -10.79 -0.21 11.77
C MET A 149 -9.36 -0.45 12.24
N ALA A 150 -8.80 0.49 13.01
CA ALA A 150 -7.44 0.40 13.56
C ALA A 150 -7.27 -0.70 14.62
N ARG A 151 -8.38 -1.25 15.12
CA ARG A 151 -8.40 -2.32 16.13
C ARG A 151 -8.57 -3.72 15.53
N VAL A 152 -8.75 -3.81 14.22
CA VAL A 152 -8.84 -5.08 13.47
C VAL A 152 -7.51 -5.33 12.79
N THR A 153 -6.90 -6.49 13.07
CA THR A 153 -5.63 -6.88 12.43
C THR A 153 -5.78 -6.97 10.92
N ALA A 154 -4.70 -6.68 10.19
CA ALA A 154 -4.63 -6.73 8.73
C ALA A 154 -5.61 -5.81 7.96
N MET A 155 -6.35 -4.91 8.64
CA MET A 155 -7.20 -3.92 7.96
C MET A 155 -6.36 -3.06 7.01
N GLY A 156 -5.20 -2.57 7.48
CA GLY A 156 -4.26 -1.81 6.64
C GLY A 156 -3.74 -2.60 5.43
N CYS A 157 -3.40 -3.88 5.60
CA CYS A 157 -2.93 -4.76 4.52
C CYS A 157 -4.05 -5.07 3.50
N THR A 158 -5.31 -5.09 3.95
CA THR A 158 -6.48 -5.26 3.08
C THR A 158 -6.56 -4.11 2.06
N ALA A 159 -6.23 -2.89 2.49
CA ALA A 159 -6.14 -1.73 1.60
C ALA A 159 -5.20 -1.97 0.41
N THR A 160 -4.06 -2.61 0.65
CA THR A 160 -3.05 -2.92 -0.37
C THR A 160 -3.63 -3.82 -1.47
N GLY A 161 -4.42 -4.83 -1.08
CA GLY A 161 -5.14 -5.68 -2.04
C GLY A 161 -6.25 -4.94 -2.80
N ILE A 162 -7.02 -4.08 -2.11
CA ILE A 162 -8.06 -3.26 -2.74
C ILE A 162 -7.45 -2.30 -3.76
N ILE A 163 -6.37 -1.59 -3.42
CA ILE A 163 -5.65 -0.72 -4.37
C ILE A 163 -5.22 -1.52 -5.60
N GLY A 164 -4.67 -2.73 -5.43
CA GLY A 164 -4.30 -3.62 -6.53
C GLY A 164 -5.48 -3.96 -7.43
N ALA A 165 -6.65 -4.24 -6.85
CA ALA A 165 -7.87 -4.51 -7.62
C ALA A 165 -8.35 -3.31 -8.44
N PHE A 166 -8.19 -2.08 -7.95
CA PHE A 166 -8.55 -0.87 -8.69
C PHE A 166 -7.54 -0.59 -9.81
N LEU A 167 -6.24 -0.76 -9.55
CA LEU A 167 -5.18 -0.62 -10.55
C LEU A 167 -5.33 -1.60 -11.72
N ALA A 168 -5.87 -2.79 -11.46
CA ALA A 168 -6.10 -3.81 -12.48
C ALA A 168 -7.08 -3.35 -13.58
N ILE A 169 -7.96 -2.39 -13.29
CA ILE A 169 -9.02 -1.95 -14.23
C ILE A 169 -8.91 -0.46 -14.62
N ASN A 170 -8.07 0.32 -13.94
CA ASN A 170 -7.91 1.74 -14.20
C ASN A 170 -6.41 2.08 -14.36
N PRO A 171 -5.99 2.55 -15.55
CA PRO A 171 -4.58 2.87 -15.81
C PRO A 171 -4.09 4.11 -15.06
N ASN A 172 -4.99 4.99 -14.58
CA ASN A 172 -4.60 6.11 -13.74
C ASN A 172 -4.35 5.60 -12.30
N SER A 173 -3.08 5.52 -11.92
CA SER A 173 -2.66 5.01 -10.62
C SER A 173 -3.10 5.90 -9.45
N TYR A 174 -3.14 7.22 -9.65
CA TYR A 174 -3.60 8.17 -8.63
C TYR A 174 -5.09 7.97 -8.36
N ASP A 175 -5.92 7.97 -9.40
CA ASP A 175 -7.37 7.77 -9.26
C ASP A 175 -7.69 6.39 -8.70
N SER A 176 -6.94 5.37 -9.13
CA SER A 176 -7.09 4.00 -8.60
C SER A 176 -6.84 3.92 -7.11
N ALA A 177 -5.74 4.52 -6.63
CA ALA A 177 -5.43 4.57 -5.21
C ALA A 177 -6.46 5.38 -4.42
N LEU A 178 -6.89 6.54 -4.95
CA LEU A 178 -7.91 7.38 -4.33
C LEU A 178 -9.25 6.64 -4.19
N HIS A 179 -9.78 6.08 -5.28
CA HIS A 179 -11.06 5.39 -5.27
C HIS A 179 -11.03 4.12 -4.40
N ALA A 180 -9.90 3.39 -4.39
CA ALA A 180 -9.72 2.25 -3.50
C ALA A 180 -9.79 2.66 -2.01
N MET A 181 -9.11 3.75 -1.65
CA MET A 181 -9.14 4.26 -0.27
C MET A 181 -10.52 4.83 0.10
N GLN A 182 -11.22 5.49 -0.82
CA GLN A 182 -12.61 5.94 -0.62
C GLN A 182 -13.56 4.77 -0.41
N ALA A 183 -13.48 3.72 -1.23
CA ALA A 183 -14.28 2.51 -1.06
C ALA A 183 -14.03 1.86 0.31
N MET A 184 -12.75 1.73 0.70
CA MET A 184 -12.38 1.22 2.00
C MET A 184 -12.88 2.09 3.16
N GLY A 185 -12.74 3.41 3.06
CA GLY A 185 -13.23 4.35 4.06
C GLY A 185 -14.75 4.31 4.20
N LEU A 186 -15.48 4.28 3.09
CA LEU A 186 -16.93 4.21 3.08
C LEU A 186 -17.45 2.89 3.68
N ALA A 187 -16.89 1.75 3.28
CA ALA A 187 -17.22 0.46 3.87
C ALA A 187 -16.90 0.44 5.37
N GLY A 188 -15.73 0.96 5.76
CA GLY A 188 -15.30 1.09 7.15
C GLY A 188 -16.23 1.96 8.00
N LYS A 189 -16.69 3.08 7.45
CA LYS A 189 -17.68 3.97 8.10
C LYS A 189 -19.01 3.26 8.34
N ARG A 190 -19.56 2.60 7.32
CA ARG A 190 -20.83 1.86 7.42
C ARG A 190 -20.73 0.71 8.41
N ALA A 191 -19.69 -0.11 8.29
CA ALA A 191 -19.44 -1.23 9.17
C ALA A 191 -19.25 -0.80 10.62
N GLY A 192 -18.49 0.28 10.83
CA GLY A 192 -18.23 0.85 12.15
C GLY A 192 -19.50 1.26 12.89
N ALA A 193 -20.49 1.83 12.17
CA ALA A 193 -21.75 2.28 12.74
C ALA A 193 -22.62 1.14 13.32
N ILE A 194 -22.47 -0.08 12.81
CA ILE A 194 -23.25 -1.26 13.23
C ILE A 194 -22.44 -2.27 14.05
N SER A 195 -21.18 -1.96 14.36
CA SER A 195 -20.26 -2.88 15.02
C SER A 195 -20.24 -2.70 16.54
N ARG A 196 -20.28 -3.83 17.26
CA ARG A 196 -20.20 -3.90 18.73
C ARG A 196 -18.77 -4.05 19.26
N GLY A 197 -17.84 -4.45 18.39
CA GLY A 197 -16.42 -4.63 18.72
C GLY A 197 -15.63 -5.15 17.51
N ASN A 198 -14.37 -5.53 17.73
CA ASN A 198 -13.43 -5.89 16.65
C ASN A 198 -13.92 -7.07 15.79
N GLY A 199 -14.52 -8.10 16.40
CA GLY A 199 -15.04 -9.25 15.66
C GLY A 199 -16.19 -8.89 14.73
N SER A 200 -17.20 -8.18 15.22
CA SER A 200 -18.30 -7.69 14.37
C SER A 200 -17.81 -6.67 13.33
N MET A 201 -16.81 -5.85 13.68
CA MET A 201 -16.22 -4.89 12.74
C MET A 201 -15.60 -5.60 11.54
N MET A 202 -14.87 -6.69 11.76
CA MET A 202 -14.28 -7.47 10.68
C MET A 202 -15.35 -8.04 9.74
N ILE A 203 -16.39 -8.67 10.28
CA ILE A 203 -17.46 -9.27 9.46
C ILE A 203 -18.26 -8.19 8.74
N ASN A 204 -18.73 -7.17 9.46
CA ASN A 204 -19.51 -6.08 8.88
C ASN A 204 -18.72 -5.32 7.81
N PHE A 205 -17.40 -5.19 7.94
CA PHE A 205 -16.57 -4.56 6.90
C PHE A 205 -16.58 -5.35 5.60
N LEU A 206 -16.48 -6.69 5.67
CA LEU A 206 -16.54 -7.55 4.49
C LEU A 206 -17.90 -7.41 3.79
N ASP A 207 -18.98 -7.43 4.56
CA ASP A 207 -20.34 -7.28 4.04
C ASP A 207 -20.54 -5.90 3.40
N GLU A 208 -20.15 -4.82 4.08
CA GLU A 208 -20.30 -3.46 3.56
C GLU A 208 -19.42 -3.21 2.34
N LEU A 209 -18.21 -3.77 2.29
CA LEU A 209 -17.34 -3.69 1.11
C LEU A 209 -17.97 -4.39 -0.10
N SER A 210 -18.59 -5.57 0.12
CA SER A 210 -19.31 -6.30 -0.93
C SER A 210 -20.59 -5.59 -1.39
N ASN A 211 -21.21 -4.80 -0.51
CA ASN A 211 -22.47 -4.10 -0.78
C ASN A 211 -22.27 -2.68 -1.31
N LEU A 212 -21.03 -2.24 -1.54
CA LEU A 212 -20.79 -0.97 -2.23
C LEU A 212 -21.35 -1.05 -3.65
N GLN A 213 -22.39 -0.27 -3.90
CA GLN A 213 -22.96 -0.06 -5.23
C GLN A 213 -22.45 1.26 -5.78
N ASN A 214 -22.31 1.33 -7.11
CA ASN A 214 -22.15 2.61 -7.79
C ASN A 214 -23.41 3.44 -7.48
N GLY A 215 -23.23 4.57 -6.80
CA GLY A 215 -24.30 5.54 -6.58
C GLY A 215 -24.74 6.20 -7.88
#